data_AF-A0A4Y2AES2-F1
#
_entry.id   AF-A0A4Y2AES2-F1
#
_cell.length_a   1.000
_cell.length_b   1.000
_cell.length_c   1.000
_cell.angle_alpha   90.00
_cell.angle_beta   90.00
_cell.angle_gamma   90.00
#
_symmetry.space_group_name_H-M   'P 1'
#
loop_
_entity.id
_entity.type
_entity.pdbx_description
1 polymer ?
#
loop_
_entity_poly.entity_id
_entity_poly.type
_entity_poly.pdbx_seq_one_letter_code
_entity_poly.pdbx_strand_id
1 'polypeptide(L)'
;MASKVYDRLLGNQFKKVNKLFPAFVRSWIYVQTKFNLFMSKLCLSEETRNFFFFNAYKTKMSQVLSSAPDIPLYKDEELPPHLREVAILTGYRSPSSSMKECALSVFFATNETLNFWTHFIPSFYFVYQLVLFWDSLKVINDSFYWPLIVYMFTICLYPFISSLAHTFCSISDMARHVWFFLDYGGLSLYSFGAGLLIKAYSFPEELAHTFMGEYFLEILVFLSIGCNISACYSRFIENLFWIKVFRLGAFAVPWVWDSIPVVFRVTFSTDVEPSVAEHYILQFFFSFCIFFFYATHLPERLAPGRFDFFGNSHQLLHISGIMATHHQMSAVIIDMEDRRRKLEEKYPTPEYWSVHVFSLVLFTIVSTIAIFILWARHYEKNRMEKRQE
;
A
#
# COMPACT_ATOMS: atom_id res chain seq x y z
N MET A 1 -14.26 -19.74 9.40
CA MET A 1 -13.41 -20.22 10.51
C MET A 1 -12.36 -19.18 10.89
N ALA A 2 -11.87 -18.36 9.95
CA ALA A 2 -11.34 -17.01 10.20
C ALA A 2 -12.18 -16.20 11.22
N SER A 3 -13.51 -16.16 11.07
CA SER A 3 -14.42 -15.55 12.07
C SER A 3 -14.29 -16.15 13.47
N LYS A 4 -13.96 -17.45 13.63
CA LYS A 4 -13.81 -18.08 14.95
C LYS A 4 -12.45 -17.77 15.59
N VAL A 5 -11.39 -17.64 14.80
CA VAL A 5 -10.06 -17.16 15.22
C VAL A 5 -10.16 -15.69 15.64
N TYR A 6 -10.73 -14.85 14.77
CA TYR A 6 -11.06 -13.47 15.09
C TYR A 6 -12.05 -13.36 16.26
N ASP A 7 -13.07 -14.20 16.37
CA ASP A 7 -13.98 -14.21 17.54
C ASP A 7 -13.32 -14.82 18.79
N ARG A 8 -12.21 -15.55 18.68
CA ARG A 8 -11.45 -16.08 19.84
C ARG A 8 -10.44 -15.04 20.34
N LEU A 9 -9.75 -14.34 19.43
CA LEU A 9 -8.86 -13.22 19.75
C LEU A 9 -9.63 -11.96 20.15
N LEU A 10 -10.77 -11.71 19.51
CA LEU A 10 -11.47 -10.43 19.53
C LEU A 10 -12.96 -10.59 19.85
N GLY A 11 -13.45 -11.71 20.38
CA GLY A 11 -14.87 -12.09 20.45
C GLY A 11 -15.91 -11.07 20.91
N ASN A 12 -15.52 -10.11 21.76
CA ASN A 12 -16.40 -8.99 22.15
C ASN A 12 -16.19 -7.71 21.32
N GLN A 13 -15.01 -7.53 20.73
CA GLN A 13 -14.65 -6.43 19.83
C GLN A 13 -15.12 -6.73 18.39
N PHE A 14 -14.94 -7.96 17.89
CA PHE A 14 -15.23 -8.38 16.51
C PHE A 14 -16.73 -8.30 16.16
N LYS A 15 -17.64 -8.64 17.08
CA LYS A 15 -19.10 -8.44 16.88
C LYS A 15 -19.52 -6.97 16.79
N LYS A 16 -18.78 -6.04 17.41
CA LYS A 16 -18.94 -4.59 17.18
C LYS A 16 -18.33 -4.17 15.84
N VAL A 17 -17.19 -4.76 15.47
CA VAL A 17 -16.41 -4.45 14.26
C VAL A 17 -17.05 -4.97 12.97
N ASN A 18 -17.66 -6.16 12.97
CA ASN A 18 -18.34 -6.72 11.80
C ASN A 18 -19.67 -5.98 11.50
N LYS A 19 -20.20 -5.23 12.46
CA LYS A 19 -21.22 -4.20 12.23
C LYS A 19 -20.63 -2.90 11.68
N LEU A 20 -19.41 -2.55 12.11
CA LEU A 20 -18.68 -1.35 11.68
C LEU A 20 -18.06 -1.50 10.30
N PHE A 21 -17.63 -2.66 9.82
CA PHE A 21 -16.94 -2.80 8.52
C PHE A 21 -17.89 -2.58 7.34
N PRO A 22 -19.10 -3.19 7.29
CA PRO A 22 -20.14 -2.78 6.36
C PRO A 22 -20.65 -1.37 6.66
N ALA A 23 -20.60 -0.87 7.91
CA ALA A 23 -20.96 0.53 8.20
C ALA A 23 -19.86 1.53 7.79
N PHE A 24 -18.60 1.11 7.66
CA PHE A 24 -17.43 1.88 7.29
C PHE A 24 -17.24 1.85 5.79
N VAL A 25 -17.47 0.72 5.14
CA VAL A 25 -17.66 0.62 3.69
C VAL A 25 -18.94 1.35 3.28
N ARG A 26 -20.05 1.24 4.04
CA ARG A 26 -21.22 2.11 3.81
C ARG A 26 -20.95 3.56 4.16
N SER A 27 -20.11 3.89 5.14
CA SER A 27 -19.71 5.27 5.44
C SER A 27 -18.71 5.79 4.42
N TRP A 28 -17.92 4.94 3.78
CA TRP A 28 -16.99 5.27 2.70
C TRP A 28 -17.77 5.45 1.41
N ILE A 29 -18.63 4.50 1.03
CA ILE A 29 -19.61 4.67 -0.05
C ILE A 29 -20.50 5.88 0.26
N TYR A 30 -20.94 6.11 1.49
CA TYR A 30 -21.78 7.26 1.85
C TYR A 30 -21.00 8.59 1.86
N VAL A 31 -19.78 8.64 2.36
CA VAL A 31 -18.92 9.84 2.33
C VAL A 31 -18.52 10.13 0.90
N GLN A 32 -18.17 9.11 0.11
CA GLN A 32 -17.87 9.22 -1.32
C GLN A 32 -19.11 9.56 -2.14
N THR A 33 -20.28 8.98 -1.86
CA THR A 33 -21.56 9.27 -2.52
C THR A 33 -22.07 10.64 -2.08
N LYS A 34 -21.86 11.09 -0.83
CA LYS A 34 -22.18 12.44 -0.35
C LYS A 34 -21.18 13.47 -0.86
N PHE A 35 -19.91 13.12 -1.03
CA PHE A 35 -18.90 13.91 -1.71
C PHE A 35 -19.26 14.04 -3.20
N ASN A 36 -19.66 12.94 -3.85
CA ASN A 36 -20.16 12.95 -5.22
C ASN A 36 -21.50 13.69 -5.35
N LEU A 37 -22.41 13.60 -4.38
CA LEU A 37 -23.66 14.38 -4.32
C LEU A 37 -23.40 15.85 -4.00
N PHE A 38 -22.35 16.16 -3.26
CA PHE A 38 -21.91 17.52 -2.95
C PHE A 38 -21.27 18.15 -4.18
N MET A 39 -20.41 17.41 -4.89
CA MET A 39 -19.81 17.79 -6.16
C MET A 39 -20.85 17.88 -7.30
N SER A 40 -21.86 16.99 -7.33
CA SER A 40 -22.95 17.05 -8.32
C SER A 40 -23.98 18.14 -7.99
N LYS A 41 -24.10 18.55 -6.72
CA LYS A 41 -24.95 19.67 -6.27
C LYS A 41 -24.33 21.05 -6.48
N LEU A 42 -23.08 21.14 -6.93
CA LEU A 42 -22.47 22.38 -7.40
C LEU A 42 -22.95 22.80 -8.81
N CYS A 43 -23.86 22.04 -9.45
CA CYS A 43 -24.38 22.38 -10.78
C CYS A 43 -25.90 22.61 -10.91
N LEU A 44 -26.78 22.36 -9.93
CA LEU A 44 -28.21 22.74 -10.07
C LEU A 44 -28.92 23.03 -8.72
N SER A 45 -29.87 23.97 -8.84
CA SER A 45 -30.70 24.79 -7.93
C SER A 45 -30.90 24.50 -6.42
N GLU A 46 -31.24 25.61 -5.75
CA GLU A 46 -31.32 25.92 -4.32
C GLU A 46 -32.37 25.13 -3.50
N GLU A 47 -33.31 24.42 -4.13
CA GLU A 47 -34.50 23.86 -3.45
C GLU A 47 -34.31 22.49 -2.77
N THR A 48 -33.24 21.73 -3.03
CA THR A 48 -33.04 20.40 -2.40
C THR A 48 -32.14 20.43 -1.16
N ARG A 49 -32.24 21.52 -0.37
CA ARG A 49 -31.28 21.88 0.69
C ARG A 49 -31.64 21.34 2.09
N ASN A 50 -32.89 20.95 2.34
CA ASN A 50 -33.42 20.79 3.71
C ASN A 50 -34.06 19.42 4.02
N PHE A 51 -33.32 18.31 3.90
CA PHE A 51 -33.78 17.07 4.55
C PHE A 51 -32.62 16.18 5.03
N PHE A 52 -32.55 16.05 6.36
CA PHE A 52 -31.70 15.21 7.24
C PHE A 52 -30.25 15.66 7.58
N PHE A 53 -30.14 16.18 8.82
CA PHE A 53 -29.06 16.13 9.81
C PHE A 53 -27.60 16.16 9.33
N PHE A 54 -26.98 17.35 9.39
CA PHE A 54 -25.57 17.57 9.77
C PHE A 54 -25.31 19.09 9.83
N ASN A 55 -25.77 19.81 10.87
CA ASN A 55 -25.59 21.28 10.92
C ASN A 55 -24.26 21.72 11.56
N ALA A 56 -23.68 20.96 12.49
CA ALA A 56 -22.44 21.37 13.15
C ALA A 56 -21.17 21.15 12.29
N TYR A 57 -21.07 20.01 11.59
CA TYR A 57 -19.93 19.74 10.70
C TYR A 57 -20.03 20.45 9.35
N LYS A 58 -21.25 20.70 8.86
CA LYS A 58 -21.47 21.42 7.59
C LYS A 58 -21.02 22.86 7.70
N THR A 59 -21.28 23.57 8.81
CA THR A 59 -20.83 24.96 8.97
C THR A 59 -19.31 25.05 8.98
N LYS A 60 -18.64 24.19 9.76
CA LYS A 60 -17.17 24.19 9.87
C LYS A 60 -16.47 23.73 8.57
N MET A 61 -16.99 22.69 7.92
CA MET A 61 -16.45 22.21 6.66
C MET A 61 -16.80 23.15 5.49
N SER A 62 -17.97 23.79 5.51
CA SER A 62 -18.33 24.83 4.54
C SER A 62 -17.48 26.09 4.70
N GLN A 63 -17.12 26.49 5.92
CA GLN A 63 -16.17 27.58 6.16
C GLN A 63 -14.76 27.22 5.70
N VAL A 64 -14.32 25.97 5.90
CA VAL A 64 -13.02 25.47 5.41
C VAL A 64 -13.00 25.37 3.87
N LEU A 65 -14.10 24.91 3.25
CA LEU A 65 -14.23 24.80 1.80
C LEU A 65 -14.46 26.16 1.12
N SER A 66 -15.16 27.11 1.77
CA SER A 66 -15.35 28.48 1.26
C SER A 66 -14.12 29.36 1.42
N SER A 67 -13.16 28.95 2.27
CA SER A 67 -11.84 29.57 2.42
C SER A 67 -10.72 28.75 1.77
N ALA A 68 -11.08 27.63 1.12
CA ALA A 68 -10.11 26.84 0.40
C ALA A 68 -9.69 27.60 -0.85
N PRO A 69 -8.39 27.65 -1.15
CA PRO A 69 -7.92 28.20 -2.40
C PRO A 69 -8.53 27.38 -3.55
N ASP A 70 -9.02 28.05 -4.60
CA ASP A 70 -9.24 27.38 -5.88
C ASP A 70 -7.89 26.78 -6.30
N ILE A 71 -7.79 25.45 -6.26
CA ILE A 71 -6.58 24.75 -6.70
C ILE A 71 -6.68 24.65 -8.23
N PRO A 72 -5.91 25.43 -9.00
CA PRO A 72 -5.96 25.34 -10.45
C PRO A 72 -5.53 23.94 -10.90
N LEU A 73 -6.33 23.35 -11.77
CA LEU A 73 -6.07 22.05 -12.38
C LEU A 73 -5.64 22.22 -13.83
N TYR A 74 -4.70 21.39 -14.25
CA TYR A 74 -4.05 21.45 -15.54
C TYR A 74 -4.42 20.23 -16.39
N LYS A 75 -4.36 20.41 -17.70
CA LYS A 75 -4.37 19.32 -18.70
C LYS A 75 -2.98 18.74 -18.86
N ASP A 76 -2.90 17.52 -19.37
CA ASP A 76 -1.63 16.83 -19.63
C ASP A 76 -0.74 17.60 -20.61
N GLU A 77 -1.32 18.21 -21.64
CA GLU A 77 -0.62 19.03 -22.65
C GLU A 77 0.13 20.21 -22.03
N GLU A 78 -0.37 20.75 -20.91
CA GLU A 78 0.21 21.88 -20.18
C GLU A 78 1.39 21.47 -19.29
N LEU A 79 1.63 20.17 -19.12
CA LEU A 79 2.69 19.64 -18.27
C LEU A 79 3.89 19.12 -19.07
N PRO A 80 5.11 19.17 -18.49
CA PRO A 80 6.26 18.44 -19.01
C PRO A 80 5.97 16.94 -19.22
N PRO A 81 6.50 16.29 -20.28
CA PRO A 81 6.22 14.88 -20.58
C PRO A 81 6.50 13.90 -19.43
N HIS A 82 7.51 14.15 -18.60
CA HIS A 82 7.88 13.28 -17.47
C HIS A 82 6.89 13.33 -16.28
N LEU A 83 5.92 14.25 -16.31
CA LEU A 83 4.87 14.38 -15.29
C LEU A 83 3.51 13.87 -15.76
N ARG A 84 3.38 13.49 -17.04
CA ARG A 84 2.14 13.00 -17.64
C ARG A 84 1.95 11.52 -17.32
N GLU A 85 0.69 11.14 -17.13
CA GLU A 85 0.28 9.76 -16.88
C GLU A 85 -0.41 9.21 -18.14
N VAL A 86 -0.36 7.89 -18.32
CA VAL A 86 -0.91 7.25 -19.52
C VAL A 86 -2.43 7.44 -19.57
N ALA A 87 -2.92 8.07 -20.63
CA ALA A 87 -4.35 8.27 -20.92
C ALA A 87 -5.15 9.08 -19.86
N ILE A 88 -4.44 9.78 -18.98
CA ILE A 88 -5.01 10.77 -18.06
C ILE A 88 -4.82 12.14 -18.67
N LEU A 89 -5.91 12.86 -18.95
CA LEU A 89 -5.86 14.09 -19.77
C LEU A 89 -6.03 15.37 -18.95
N THR A 90 -6.65 15.28 -17.77
CA THR A 90 -7.01 16.43 -16.93
C THR A 90 -6.86 16.12 -15.44
N GLY A 91 -7.04 17.15 -14.60
CA GLY A 91 -7.09 16.99 -13.15
C GLY A 91 -5.71 17.04 -12.47
N TYR A 92 -4.67 17.42 -13.21
CA TYR A 92 -3.32 17.55 -12.67
C TYR A 92 -3.17 18.78 -11.78
N ARG A 93 -2.37 18.65 -10.73
CA ARG A 93 -1.93 19.79 -9.90
C ARG A 93 -0.70 20.46 -10.52
N SER A 94 -0.49 21.73 -10.18
CA SER A 94 0.72 22.47 -10.58
C SER A 94 1.99 21.71 -10.17
N PRO A 95 3.04 21.65 -11.01
CA PRO A 95 4.30 21.00 -10.68
C PRO A 95 5.13 21.77 -9.62
N SER A 96 4.64 22.94 -9.19
CA SER A 96 5.25 23.81 -8.19
C SER A 96 4.26 24.17 -7.09
N SER A 97 3.37 23.25 -6.72
CA SER A 97 2.40 23.46 -5.63
C SER A 97 3.09 23.67 -4.29
N SER A 98 2.59 24.59 -3.48
CA SER A 98 3.00 24.71 -2.09
C SER A 98 2.60 23.46 -1.29
N MET A 99 3.28 23.21 -0.17
CA MET A 99 2.94 22.12 0.76
C MET A 99 1.49 22.22 1.26
N LYS A 100 1.00 23.45 1.47
CA LYS A 100 -0.39 23.70 1.89
C LYS A 100 -1.38 23.32 0.81
N GLU A 101 -1.14 23.69 -0.45
CA GLU A 101 -2.00 23.28 -1.58
C GLU A 101 -2.01 21.76 -1.76
N CYS A 102 -0.85 21.11 -1.65
CA CYS A 102 -0.75 19.65 -1.69
C CYS A 102 -1.60 19.01 -0.58
N ALA A 103 -1.45 19.46 0.67
CA ALA A 103 -2.19 18.92 1.81
C ALA A 103 -3.71 19.17 1.70
N LEU A 104 -4.14 20.30 1.15
CA LEU A 104 -5.56 20.59 0.92
C LEU A 104 -6.11 19.80 -0.27
N SER A 105 -5.30 19.52 -1.29
CA SER A 105 -5.73 18.85 -2.53
C SER A 105 -6.36 17.48 -2.33
N VAL A 106 -6.08 16.81 -1.20
CA VAL A 106 -6.72 15.51 -0.84
C VAL A 106 -8.23 15.62 -0.66
N PHE A 107 -8.77 16.84 -0.51
CA PHE A 107 -10.20 17.11 -0.39
C PHE A 107 -10.84 17.65 -1.68
N PHE A 108 -10.07 17.81 -2.75
CA PHE A 108 -10.53 18.30 -4.06
C PHE A 108 -10.45 17.20 -5.10
N ALA A 109 -11.23 17.27 -6.17
CA ALA A 109 -11.14 16.31 -7.27
C ALA A 109 -9.87 16.59 -8.09
N THR A 110 -8.84 15.79 -7.88
CA THR A 110 -7.60 15.78 -8.68
C THR A 110 -7.35 14.35 -9.18
N ASN A 111 -6.45 14.19 -10.15
CA ASN A 111 -6.07 12.86 -10.64
C ASN A 111 -5.39 11.97 -9.58
N GLU A 112 -4.94 12.59 -8.48
CA GLU A 112 -4.21 11.93 -7.38
C GLU A 112 -5.03 11.76 -6.11
N THR A 113 -6.22 12.35 -6.04
CA THR A 113 -7.04 12.37 -4.82
C THR A 113 -7.42 10.97 -4.36
N LEU A 114 -7.84 10.11 -5.28
CA LEU A 114 -8.17 8.74 -4.93
C LEU A 114 -6.94 7.86 -4.76
N ASN A 115 -5.81 8.18 -5.38
CA ASN A 115 -4.54 7.50 -5.07
C ASN A 115 -4.16 7.72 -3.60
N PHE A 116 -4.37 8.92 -3.07
CA PHE A 116 -4.26 9.20 -1.63
C PHE A 116 -5.25 8.35 -0.80
N TRP A 117 -6.56 8.47 -1.05
CA TRP A 117 -7.57 7.86 -0.18
C TRP A 117 -7.57 6.33 -0.19
N THR A 118 -7.25 5.72 -1.34
CA THR A 118 -7.18 4.26 -1.49
C THR A 118 -6.08 3.62 -0.66
N HIS A 119 -5.07 4.37 -0.23
CA HIS A 119 -4.02 3.90 0.67
C HIS A 119 -4.11 4.51 2.08
N PHE A 120 -4.51 5.78 2.20
CA PHE A 120 -4.65 6.45 3.49
C PHE A 120 -5.69 5.78 4.38
N ILE A 121 -6.89 5.46 3.87
CA ILE A 121 -7.90 4.78 4.70
C ILE A 121 -7.41 3.39 5.17
N PRO A 122 -6.90 2.53 4.27
CA PRO A 122 -6.39 1.22 4.68
C PRO A 122 -5.22 1.26 5.65
N SER A 123 -4.34 2.27 5.61
CA SER A 123 -3.26 2.39 6.59
C SER A 123 -3.82 2.48 8.02
N PHE A 124 -4.89 3.26 8.23
CA PHE A 124 -5.56 3.33 9.54
C PHE A 124 -6.34 2.06 9.88
N TYR A 125 -6.86 1.34 8.90
CA TYR A 125 -7.44 0.01 9.13
C TYR A 125 -6.39 -0.96 9.67
N PHE A 126 -5.18 -1.00 9.10
CA PHE A 126 -4.11 -1.87 9.61
C PHE A 126 -3.57 -1.42 10.96
N VAL A 127 -3.47 -0.10 11.22
CA VAL A 127 -3.14 0.42 12.56
C VAL A 127 -4.19 -0.03 13.58
N TYR A 128 -5.46 0.02 13.21
CA TYR A 128 -6.54 -0.47 14.06
C TYR A 128 -6.39 -1.97 14.35
N GLN A 129 -6.09 -2.80 13.35
CA GLN A 129 -5.80 -4.23 13.55
C GLN A 129 -4.59 -4.43 14.47
N LEU A 130 -3.51 -3.66 14.31
CA LEU A 130 -2.33 -3.73 15.15
C LEU A 130 -2.65 -3.45 16.62
N VAL A 131 -3.43 -2.40 16.91
CA VAL A 131 -3.88 -2.08 18.28
C VAL A 131 -4.68 -3.24 18.87
N LEU A 132 -5.59 -3.83 18.08
CA LEU A 132 -6.36 -4.99 18.52
C LEU A 132 -5.48 -6.19 18.87
N PHE A 133 -4.48 -6.50 18.04
CA PHE A 133 -3.54 -7.58 18.30
C PHE A 133 -2.62 -7.29 19.49
N TRP A 134 -2.19 -6.04 19.64
CA TRP A 134 -1.33 -5.61 20.74
C TRP A 134 -1.94 -5.94 22.11
N ASP A 135 -3.21 -5.56 22.29
CA ASP A 135 -3.93 -5.79 23.54
C ASP A 135 -4.27 -7.28 23.75
N SER A 136 -4.61 -7.99 22.67
CA SER A 136 -5.11 -9.37 22.76
C SER A 136 -4.01 -10.41 22.93
N LEU A 137 -2.84 -10.20 22.31
CA LEU A 137 -1.78 -11.21 22.22
C LEU A 137 -0.69 -11.08 23.30
N LYS A 138 -0.76 -10.06 24.17
CA LYS A 138 0.28 -9.77 25.20
C LYS A 138 1.70 -9.81 24.62
N VAL A 139 1.88 -9.21 23.44
CA VAL A 139 3.06 -9.36 22.56
C VAL A 139 4.42 -9.06 23.19
N ILE A 140 4.46 -8.26 24.26
CA ILE A 140 5.69 -7.97 25.01
C ILE A 140 6.22 -9.24 25.71
N ASN A 141 5.32 -10.11 26.15
CA ASN A 141 5.65 -11.27 26.97
C ASN A 141 5.85 -12.55 26.14
N ASP A 142 5.52 -12.52 24.86
CA ASP A 142 5.53 -13.69 23.99
C ASP A 142 6.13 -13.34 22.62
N SER A 143 7.40 -13.72 22.44
CA SER A 143 8.18 -13.47 21.22
C SER A 143 7.64 -14.22 20.01
N PHE A 144 6.80 -15.23 20.21
CA PHE A 144 6.17 -15.97 19.11
C PHE A 144 5.47 -15.01 18.16
N TYR A 145 4.87 -13.92 18.66
CA TYR A 145 4.11 -12.95 17.86
C TYR A 145 4.96 -11.87 17.18
N TRP A 146 6.27 -11.82 17.40
CA TRP A 146 7.09 -10.72 16.89
C TRP A 146 7.18 -10.62 15.36
N PRO A 147 7.27 -11.74 14.59
CA PRO A 147 7.15 -11.69 13.14
C PRO A 147 5.83 -11.05 12.68
N LEU A 148 4.73 -11.28 13.40
CA LEU A 148 3.45 -10.63 13.13
C LEU A 148 3.53 -9.12 13.37
N ILE A 149 4.14 -8.68 14.47
CA ILE A 149 4.26 -7.25 14.78
C ILE A 149 5.15 -6.51 13.77
N VAL A 150 6.26 -7.14 13.35
CA VAL A 150 7.10 -6.61 12.27
C VAL A 150 6.27 -6.45 10.99
N TYR A 151 5.56 -7.49 10.56
CA TYR A 151 4.69 -7.43 9.39
C TYR A 151 3.62 -6.35 9.52
N MET A 152 2.92 -6.29 10.66
CA MET A 152 1.88 -5.30 10.93
C MET A 152 2.42 -3.87 10.81
N PHE A 153 3.64 -3.62 11.30
CA PHE A 153 4.31 -2.34 11.11
C PHE A 153 4.52 -2.03 9.61
N THR A 154 4.97 -3.00 8.81
CA THR A 154 5.17 -2.80 7.36
C THR A 154 3.87 -2.48 6.61
N ILE A 155 2.77 -3.17 6.92
CA ILE A 155 1.46 -2.94 6.27
C ILE A 155 0.74 -1.68 6.73
N CYS A 156 1.11 -1.14 7.91
CA CYS A 156 0.70 0.21 8.30
C CYS A 156 1.49 1.26 7.52
N LEU A 157 2.79 1.02 7.35
CA LEU A 157 3.74 2.00 6.84
C LEU A 157 3.67 2.17 5.31
N TYR A 158 3.66 1.09 4.53
CA TYR A 158 3.73 1.21 3.06
C TYR A 158 2.55 2.00 2.46
N PRO A 159 1.27 1.76 2.82
CA PRO A 159 0.19 2.53 2.21
C PRO A 159 0.16 3.95 2.76
N PHE A 160 0.58 4.16 4.02
CA PHE A 160 0.71 5.50 4.57
C PHE A 160 1.72 6.33 3.79
N ILE A 161 2.95 5.82 3.60
CA ILE A 161 3.99 6.50 2.82
C ILE A 161 3.52 6.74 1.37
N SER A 162 2.90 5.74 0.75
CA SER A 162 2.36 5.87 -0.61
C SER A 162 1.33 7.00 -0.72
N SER A 163 0.41 7.11 0.26
CA SER A 163 -0.56 8.21 0.31
C SER A 163 0.11 9.58 0.43
N LEU A 164 1.17 9.70 1.24
CA LEU A 164 1.95 10.93 1.34
C LEU A 164 2.68 11.23 0.03
N ALA A 165 3.17 10.20 -0.67
CA ALA A 165 3.85 10.38 -1.94
C ALA A 165 2.90 10.97 -2.99
N HIS A 166 1.71 10.41 -3.15
CA HIS A 166 0.68 10.95 -4.03
C HIS A 166 0.15 12.31 -3.56
N THR A 167 0.26 12.65 -2.27
CA THR A 167 -0.12 13.97 -1.77
C THR A 167 0.90 15.04 -2.16
N PHE A 168 2.19 14.76 -1.98
CA PHE A 168 3.27 15.75 -2.06
C PHE A 168 4.14 15.64 -3.31
N CYS A 169 3.80 14.76 -4.27
CA CYS A 169 4.50 14.61 -5.55
C CYS A 169 4.46 15.85 -6.44
N SER A 170 3.59 16.82 -6.16
CA SER A 170 3.43 18.06 -6.94
C SER A 170 4.17 19.27 -6.35
N ILE A 171 4.95 19.09 -5.27
CA ILE A 171 5.71 20.21 -4.68
C ILE A 171 6.84 20.68 -5.62
N SER A 172 7.60 19.73 -6.15
CA SER A 172 8.69 19.96 -7.09
C SER A 172 9.15 18.62 -7.66
N ASP A 173 9.95 18.65 -8.73
CA ASP A 173 10.61 17.45 -9.27
C ASP A 173 11.43 16.72 -8.20
N MET A 174 12.21 17.47 -7.39
CA MET A 174 12.99 16.88 -6.30
C MET A 174 12.10 16.24 -5.23
N ALA A 175 11.03 16.92 -4.80
CA ALA A 175 10.10 16.35 -3.83
C ALA A 175 9.45 15.07 -4.38
N ARG A 176 9.09 15.05 -5.66
CA ARG A 176 8.58 13.86 -6.35
C ARG A 176 9.58 12.69 -6.29
N HIS A 177 10.88 12.93 -6.53
CA HIS A 177 11.90 11.90 -6.35
C HIS A 177 11.94 11.36 -4.92
N VAL A 178 12.06 12.24 -3.91
CA VAL A 178 12.14 11.85 -2.49
C VAL A 178 10.94 11.00 -2.08
N TRP A 179 9.73 11.47 -2.39
CA TRP A 179 8.51 10.82 -1.98
C TRP A 179 8.32 9.44 -2.63
N PHE A 180 8.66 9.30 -3.91
CA PHE A 180 8.59 7.99 -4.56
C PHE A 180 9.74 7.05 -4.15
N PHE A 181 10.92 7.56 -3.76
CA PHE A 181 11.95 6.71 -3.13
C PHE A 181 11.48 6.14 -1.79
N LEU A 182 10.80 6.95 -0.99
CA LEU A 182 10.18 6.50 0.26
C LEU A 182 9.09 5.46 -0.01
N ASP A 183 8.23 5.70 -1.01
CA ASP A 183 7.17 4.77 -1.43
C ASP A 183 7.75 3.40 -1.85
N TYR A 184 8.76 3.40 -2.72
CA TYR A 184 9.47 2.18 -3.10
C TYR A 184 10.14 1.50 -1.91
N GLY A 185 10.67 2.27 -0.96
CA GLY A 185 11.20 1.76 0.32
C GLY A 185 10.14 1.08 1.16
N GLY A 186 8.95 1.69 1.28
CA GLY A 186 7.80 1.12 1.97
C GLY A 186 7.37 -0.21 1.37
N LEU A 187 7.27 -0.30 0.04
CA LEU A 187 6.96 -1.55 -0.65
C LEU A 187 8.04 -2.62 -0.47
N SER A 188 9.32 -2.22 -0.48
CA SER A 188 10.45 -3.14 -0.25
C SER A 188 10.42 -3.71 1.17
N LEU A 189 10.12 -2.86 2.17
CA LEU A 189 9.90 -3.29 3.56
C LEU A 189 8.70 -4.21 3.71
N TYR A 190 7.59 -3.90 3.04
CA TYR A 190 6.41 -4.76 3.01
C TYR A 190 6.73 -6.14 2.47
N SER A 191 7.45 -6.23 1.34
CA SER A 191 7.85 -7.53 0.77
C SER A 191 8.70 -8.33 1.77
N PHE A 192 9.68 -7.69 2.41
CA PHE A 192 10.46 -8.35 3.46
C PHE A 192 9.58 -8.84 4.62
N GLY A 193 8.69 -7.99 5.13
CA GLY A 193 7.78 -8.33 6.22
C GLY A 193 6.83 -9.47 5.85
N ALA A 194 6.34 -9.48 4.61
CA ALA A 194 5.46 -10.52 4.06
C ALA A 194 6.16 -11.88 4.01
N GLY A 195 7.36 -11.95 3.42
CA GLY A 195 8.14 -13.18 3.37
C GLY A 195 8.59 -13.66 4.76
N LEU A 196 8.99 -12.73 5.64
CA LEU A 196 9.30 -13.02 7.06
C LEU A 196 8.12 -13.71 7.75
N LEU A 197 6.92 -13.17 7.57
CA LEU A 197 5.69 -13.70 8.16
C LEU A 197 5.35 -15.09 7.62
N ILE A 198 5.48 -15.28 6.31
CA ILE A 198 5.28 -16.59 5.66
C ILE A 198 6.29 -17.60 6.22
N LYS A 199 7.57 -17.23 6.32
CA LYS A 199 8.61 -18.09 6.87
C LYS A 199 8.33 -18.50 8.32
N ALA A 200 7.81 -17.58 9.12
CA ALA A 200 7.53 -17.82 10.53
C ALA A 200 6.35 -18.78 10.76
N TYR A 201 5.25 -18.63 10.02
CA TYR A 201 3.98 -19.30 10.37
C TYR A 201 3.39 -20.18 9.28
N SER A 202 3.61 -19.86 8.01
CA SER A 202 2.95 -20.51 6.87
C SER A 202 3.91 -21.32 6.01
N PHE A 203 5.18 -21.43 6.39
CA PHE A 203 6.17 -22.19 5.63
C PHE A 203 5.86 -23.70 5.69
N PRO A 204 5.83 -24.40 4.54
CA PRO A 204 5.67 -25.86 4.50
C PRO A 204 6.83 -26.55 5.22
N GLU A 205 6.53 -27.59 5.99
CA GLU A 205 7.57 -28.36 6.68
C GLU A 205 8.39 -29.21 5.73
N GLU A 206 7.77 -29.66 4.65
CA GLU A 206 8.39 -30.44 3.58
C GLU A 206 9.51 -29.65 2.90
N LEU A 207 9.42 -28.32 2.90
CA LEU A 207 10.45 -27.44 2.33
C LEU A 207 11.51 -27.02 3.34
N ALA A 208 11.35 -27.29 4.64
CA ALA A 208 12.17 -26.70 5.70
C ALA A 208 13.67 -27.05 5.58
N HIS A 209 14.00 -28.25 5.11
CA HIS A 209 15.38 -28.75 4.96
C HIS A 209 15.87 -28.73 3.51
N THR A 210 15.19 -27.98 2.64
CA THR A 210 15.64 -27.75 1.26
C THR A 210 16.48 -26.48 1.19
N PHE A 211 17.18 -26.26 0.07
CA PHE A 211 17.88 -24.99 -0.21
C PHE A 211 16.98 -23.77 0.06
N MET A 212 15.71 -23.84 -0.35
CA MET A 212 14.76 -22.76 -0.12
C MET A 212 14.45 -22.58 1.36
N GLY A 213 14.29 -23.66 2.11
CA GLY A 213 14.06 -23.60 3.56
C GLY A 213 15.23 -22.99 4.31
N GLU A 214 16.46 -23.36 3.95
CA GLU A 214 17.69 -22.92 4.62
C GLU A 214 18.04 -21.47 4.31
N TYR A 215 17.87 -21.02 3.06
CA TYR A 215 18.31 -19.70 2.60
C TYR A 215 17.16 -18.71 2.33
N PHE A 216 15.94 -19.03 2.78
CA PHE A 216 14.74 -18.23 2.47
C PHE A 216 14.91 -16.75 2.80
N LEU A 217 15.40 -16.48 4.01
CA LEU A 217 15.45 -15.14 4.61
C LEU A 217 16.62 -14.34 4.07
N GLU A 218 17.77 -14.99 3.89
CA GLU A 218 18.97 -14.40 3.31
C GLU A 218 18.68 -13.91 1.90
N ILE A 219 18.07 -14.76 1.07
CA ILE A 219 17.65 -14.39 -0.29
C ILE A 219 16.62 -13.27 -0.22
N LEU A 220 15.65 -13.33 0.69
CA LEU A 220 14.65 -12.28 0.86
C LEU A 220 15.26 -10.92 1.23
N VAL A 221 16.29 -10.89 2.08
CA VAL A 221 17.05 -9.66 2.39
C VAL A 221 17.68 -9.08 1.12
N PHE A 222 18.39 -9.90 0.34
CA PHE A 222 19.01 -9.45 -0.91
C PHE A 222 17.97 -8.97 -1.93
N LEU A 223 16.85 -9.68 -2.06
CA LEU A 223 15.74 -9.29 -2.93
C LEU A 223 15.13 -7.96 -2.52
N SER A 224 14.95 -7.73 -1.21
CA SER A 224 14.37 -6.49 -0.68
C SER A 224 15.28 -5.27 -0.88
N ILE A 225 16.60 -5.45 -0.77
CA ILE A 225 17.57 -4.38 -1.05
C ILE A 225 17.67 -4.15 -2.56
N GLY A 226 17.78 -5.23 -3.34
CA GLY A 226 17.89 -5.18 -4.80
C GLY A 226 16.67 -4.53 -5.45
N CYS A 227 15.46 -4.85 -4.98
CA CYS A 227 14.24 -4.24 -5.49
C CYS A 227 14.17 -2.74 -5.17
N ASN A 228 14.58 -2.33 -3.96
CA ASN A 228 14.62 -0.92 -3.60
C ASN A 228 15.59 -0.14 -4.51
N ILE A 229 16.79 -0.68 -4.73
CA ILE A 229 17.79 -0.08 -5.63
C ILE A 229 17.24 0.01 -7.05
N SER A 230 16.67 -1.09 -7.57
CA SER A 230 16.09 -1.15 -8.92
C SER A 230 14.96 -0.14 -9.11
N ALA A 231 14.02 -0.06 -8.16
CA ALA A 231 12.89 0.85 -8.21
C ALA A 231 13.33 2.32 -8.12
N CYS A 232 14.25 2.66 -7.21
CA CYS A 232 14.81 4.01 -7.11
C CYS A 232 15.58 4.40 -8.38
N TYR A 233 16.42 3.49 -8.91
CA TYR A 233 17.18 3.72 -10.14
C TYR A 233 16.27 3.94 -11.35
N SER A 234 15.11 3.27 -11.41
CA SER A 234 14.15 3.42 -12.51
C SER A 234 13.67 4.86 -12.73
N ARG A 235 13.82 5.77 -11.75
CA ARG A 235 13.45 7.18 -11.89
C ARG A 235 14.42 8.00 -12.74
N PHE A 236 15.61 7.47 -13.00
CA PHE A 236 16.65 8.12 -13.81
C PHE A 236 16.77 7.50 -15.20
N ILE A 237 15.93 6.53 -15.52
CA ILE A 237 15.86 5.90 -16.84
C ILE A 237 14.92 6.73 -17.71
N GLU A 238 15.35 7.11 -18.91
CA GLU A 238 14.52 7.84 -19.88
C GLU A 238 13.65 6.92 -20.73
N ASN A 239 14.15 5.73 -21.04
CA ASN A 239 13.45 4.77 -21.88
C ASN A 239 12.31 4.07 -21.12
N LEU A 240 11.07 4.33 -21.54
CA LEU A 240 9.86 3.81 -20.90
C LEU A 240 9.81 2.27 -20.78
N PHE A 241 10.37 1.54 -21.76
CA PHE A 241 10.43 0.08 -21.69
C PHE A 241 11.31 -0.37 -20.53
N TRP A 242 12.50 0.21 -20.38
CA TRP A 242 13.41 -0.13 -19.28
C TRP A 242 12.88 0.32 -17.92
N ILE A 243 12.18 1.46 -17.82
CA ILE A 243 11.47 1.86 -16.59
C ILE A 243 10.50 0.74 -16.16
N LYS A 244 9.69 0.24 -17.10
CA LYS A 244 8.72 -0.83 -16.84
C LYS A 244 9.41 -2.12 -16.43
N VAL A 245 10.49 -2.52 -17.11
CA VAL A 245 11.26 -3.73 -16.76
C VAL A 245 11.83 -3.64 -15.35
N PHE A 246 12.50 -2.53 -15.00
CA PHE A 246 13.11 -2.37 -13.68
C PHE A 246 12.07 -2.32 -12.56
N ARG A 247 10.97 -1.58 -12.74
CA ARG A 247 9.89 -1.49 -11.74
C ARG A 247 9.13 -2.80 -11.60
N LEU A 248 8.70 -3.39 -12.72
CA LEU A 248 7.97 -4.66 -12.69
C LEU A 248 8.82 -5.78 -12.12
N GLY A 249 10.09 -5.86 -12.52
CA GLY A 249 11.05 -6.82 -11.98
C GLY A 249 11.31 -6.62 -10.48
N ALA A 250 11.45 -5.37 -10.03
CA ALA A 250 11.62 -5.04 -8.62
C ALA A 250 10.50 -5.59 -7.74
N PHE A 251 9.25 -5.62 -8.22
CA PHE A 251 8.13 -6.13 -7.43
C PHE A 251 7.80 -7.60 -7.71
N ALA A 252 7.93 -8.05 -8.96
CA ALA A 252 7.59 -9.41 -9.35
C ALA A 252 8.58 -10.46 -8.82
N VAL A 253 9.88 -10.18 -8.81
CA VAL A 253 10.88 -11.17 -8.37
C VAL A 253 10.74 -11.50 -6.87
N PRO A 254 10.66 -10.53 -5.95
CA PRO A 254 10.38 -10.82 -4.54
C PRO A 254 9.04 -11.52 -4.35
N TRP A 255 7.99 -11.08 -5.07
CA TRP A 255 6.67 -11.71 -4.98
C TRP A 255 6.69 -13.19 -5.41
N VAL A 256 7.42 -13.54 -6.49
CA VAL A 256 7.57 -14.94 -6.91
C VAL A 256 8.27 -15.74 -5.82
N TRP A 257 9.35 -15.22 -5.24
CA TRP A 257 10.07 -15.89 -4.15
C TRP A 257 9.17 -16.17 -2.94
N ASP A 258 8.42 -15.15 -2.51
CA ASP A 258 7.47 -15.25 -1.38
C ASP A 258 6.28 -16.17 -1.68
N SER A 259 5.92 -16.32 -2.96
CA SER A 259 4.78 -17.12 -3.39
C SER A 259 5.05 -18.62 -3.48
N ILE A 260 6.28 -19.03 -3.77
CA ILE A 260 6.64 -20.46 -3.91
C ILE A 260 6.23 -21.32 -2.69
N PRO A 261 6.53 -20.94 -1.42
CA PRO A 261 6.18 -21.77 -0.28
C PRO A 261 4.67 -21.76 -0.02
N VAL A 262 3.98 -20.66 -0.33
CA VAL A 262 2.52 -20.55 -0.22
C VAL A 262 1.82 -21.43 -1.24
N VAL A 263 2.25 -21.38 -2.51
CA VAL A 263 1.72 -22.25 -3.56
C VAL A 263 1.97 -23.71 -3.18
N PHE A 264 3.17 -24.05 -2.74
CA PHE A 264 3.48 -25.41 -2.29
C PHE A 264 2.53 -25.83 -1.16
N ARG A 265 2.36 -24.96 -0.15
CA ARG A 265 1.47 -25.24 0.97
C ARG A 265 0.06 -25.56 0.51
N VAL A 266 -0.55 -24.66 -0.26
CA VAL A 266 -1.96 -24.77 -0.69
C VAL A 266 -2.19 -25.96 -1.62
N THR A 267 -1.17 -26.42 -2.35
CA THR A 267 -1.31 -27.48 -3.36
C THR A 267 -0.88 -28.87 -2.87
N PHE A 268 0.14 -28.95 -2.01
CA PHE A 268 0.78 -30.22 -1.65
C PHE A 268 0.73 -30.54 -0.15
N SER A 269 0.61 -29.55 0.74
CA SER A 269 0.53 -29.83 2.18
C SER A 269 -0.85 -30.35 2.56
N THR A 270 -0.89 -31.35 3.46
CA THR A 270 -2.15 -32.00 3.89
C THR A 270 -2.80 -31.31 5.09
N ASP A 271 -2.11 -30.37 5.73
CA ASP A 271 -2.52 -29.70 6.97
C ASP A 271 -3.07 -28.28 6.74
N VAL A 272 -3.51 -27.97 5.52
CA VAL A 272 -4.06 -26.65 5.19
C VAL A 272 -5.54 -26.58 5.52
N GLU A 273 -5.90 -25.65 6.41
CA GLU A 273 -7.30 -25.36 6.67
C GLU A 273 -7.97 -24.76 5.42
N PRO A 274 -9.18 -25.20 5.01
CA PRO A 274 -9.85 -24.68 3.81
C PRO A 274 -9.98 -23.15 3.76
N SER A 275 -10.16 -22.51 4.92
CA SER A 275 -10.27 -21.04 4.97
C SER A 275 -8.94 -20.34 4.68
N VAL A 276 -7.81 -20.96 5.05
CA VAL A 276 -6.47 -20.47 4.69
C VAL A 276 -6.25 -20.54 3.19
N ALA A 277 -6.61 -21.67 2.57
CA ALA A 277 -6.52 -21.84 1.12
C ALA A 277 -7.36 -20.80 0.37
N GLU A 278 -8.59 -20.52 0.82
CA GLU A 278 -9.44 -19.47 0.25
C GLU A 278 -8.78 -18.09 0.30
N HIS A 279 -8.23 -17.70 1.46
CA HIS A 279 -7.54 -16.42 1.60
C HIS A 279 -6.30 -16.35 0.68
N TYR A 280 -5.51 -17.41 0.58
CA TYR A 280 -4.37 -17.41 -0.36
C TYR A 280 -4.80 -17.32 -1.82
N ILE A 281 -5.85 -18.03 -2.24
CA ILE A 281 -6.40 -17.92 -3.61
C ILE A 281 -6.81 -16.47 -3.90
N LEU A 282 -7.49 -15.81 -2.97
CA LEU A 282 -7.87 -14.40 -3.11
C LEU A 282 -6.65 -13.48 -3.14
N GLN A 283 -5.63 -13.72 -2.30
CA GLN A 283 -4.36 -13.00 -2.36
C GLN A 283 -3.71 -13.12 -3.75
N PHE A 284 -3.67 -14.32 -4.33
CA PHE A 284 -3.11 -14.54 -5.68
C PHE A 284 -3.93 -13.85 -6.77
N PHE A 285 -5.27 -13.91 -6.68
CA PHE A 285 -6.15 -13.20 -7.59
C PHE A 285 -5.90 -11.69 -7.58
N PHE A 286 -5.85 -11.08 -6.39
CA PHE A 286 -5.59 -9.64 -6.28
C PHE A 286 -4.14 -9.29 -6.66
N SER A 287 -3.16 -10.16 -6.40
CA SER A 287 -1.78 -9.98 -6.87
C SER A 287 -1.71 -9.97 -8.40
N PHE A 288 -2.46 -10.85 -9.07
CA PHE A 288 -2.62 -10.81 -10.52
C PHE A 288 -3.27 -9.51 -10.98
N CYS A 289 -4.30 -9.01 -10.29
CA CYS A 289 -4.91 -7.72 -10.60
C CYS A 289 -3.91 -6.55 -10.52
N ILE A 290 -3.02 -6.52 -9.52
CA ILE A 290 -1.93 -5.51 -9.42
C ILE A 290 -1.09 -5.52 -10.70
N PHE A 291 -0.60 -6.70 -11.09
CA PHE A 291 0.19 -6.87 -12.31
C PHE A 291 -0.58 -6.42 -13.55
N PHE A 292 -1.84 -6.86 -13.68
CA PHE A 292 -2.70 -6.57 -14.81
C PHE A 292 -2.91 -5.06 -14.97
N PHE A 293 -3.33 -4.36 -13.91
CA PHE A 293 -3.57 -2.93 -13.96
C PHE A 293 -2.30 -2.14 -14.23
N TYR A 294 -1.19 -2.49 -13.57
CA TYR A 294 0.12 -1.85 -13.80
C TYR A 294 0.59 -1.98 -15.25
N ALA A 295 0.52 -3.18 -15.82
CA ALA A 295 1.07 -3.47 -17.15
C ALA A 295 0.20 -2.87 -18.27
N THR A 296 -1.11 -2.91 -18.11
CA THR A 296 -2.05 -2.61 -19.20
C THR A 296 -2.52 -1.16 -19.24
N HIS A 297 -2.54 -0.47 -18.09
CA HIS A 297 -3.18 0.85 -17.91
C HIS A 297 -4.67 0.85 -18.28
N LEU A 298 -5.37 -0.23 -17.93
CA LEU A 298 -6.82 -0.36 -18.13
C LEU A 298 -7.57 0.05 -16.85
N PRO A 299 -8.73 0.73 -16.97
CA PRO A 299 -9.49 0.97 -18.20
C PRO A 299 -9.16 2.29 -18.94
N GLU A 300 -8.37 3.20 -18.37
CA GLU A 300 -8.13 4.55 -18.89
C GLU A 300 -7.57 4.56 -20.31
N ARG A 301 -6.75 3.56 -20.66
CA ARG A 301 -6.23 3.42 -22.02
C ARG A 301 -7.30 3.17 -23.09
N LEU A 302 -8.45 2.57 -22.73
CA LEU A 302 -9.56 2.33 -23.67
C LEU A 302 -10.47 3.54 -23.82
N ALA A 303 -10.53 4.41 -22.80
CA ALA A 303 -11.31 5.64 -22.85
C ALA A 303 -10.55 6.78 -22.19
N PRO A 304 -9.55 7.37 -22.89
CA PRO A 304 -8.75 8.47 -22.36
C PRO A 304 -9.62 9.64 -21.89
N GLY A 305 -9.27 10.26 -20.76
CA GLY A 305 -10.05 11.36 -20.17
C GLY A 305 -11.25 10.94 -19.31
N ARG A 306 -11.75 9.70 -19.45
CA ARG A 306 -12.94 9.24 -18.69
C ARG A 306 -12.62 8.81 -17.26
N PHE A 307 -11.39 8.40 -17.03
CA PHE A 307 -10.92 7.85 -15.76
C PHE A 307 -9.89 8.76 -15.08
N ASP A 308 -9.84 10.04 -15.47
CA ASP A 308 -8.87 11.03 -14.96
C ASP A 308 -8.93 11.15 -13.43
N PHE A 309 -10.13 11.12 -12.87
CA PHE A 309 -10.36 11.29 -11.43
C PHE A 309 -10.70 9.98 -10.72
N PHE A 310 -11.39 9.05 -11.39
CA PHE A 310 -11.95 7.84 -10.77
C PHE A 310 -11.72 6.61 -11.65
N GLY A 311 -11.31 5.52 -11.01
CA GLY A 311 -11.30 4.17 -11.59
C GLY A 311 -10.19 3.93 -12.60
N ASN A 312 -9.15 4.75 -12.64
CA ASN A 312 -7.95 4.44 -13.42
C ASN A 312 -7.18 3.26 -12.83
N SER A 313 -6.32 2.65 -13.64
CA SER A 313 -5.55 1.45 -13.32
C SER A 313 -4.72 1.61 -12.04
N HIS A 314 -4.15 2.79 -11.79
CA HIS A 314 -3.33 3.02 -10.60
C HIS A 314 -4.16 2.98 -9.31
N GLN A 315 -5.38 3.53 -9.34
CA GLN A 315 -6.34 3.41 -8.22
C GLN A 315 -6.78 1.96 -8.01
N LEU A 316 -7.04 1.23 -9.09
CA LEU A 316 -7.43 -0.19 -9.03
C LEU A 316 -6.27 -1.08 -8.57
N LEU A 317 -5.05 -0.71 -8.92
CA LEU A 317 -3.82 -1.32 -8.43
C LEU A 317 -3.70 -1.14 -6.92
N HIS A 318 -3.86 0.08 -6.39
CA HIS A 318 -3.86 0.34 -4.95
C HIS A 318 -4.89 -0.52 -4.21
N ILE A 319 -6.14 -0.53 -4.70
CA ILE A 319 -7.21 -1.33 -4.10
C ILE A 319 -6.84 -2.82 -4.11
N SER A 320 -6.34 -3.33 -5.23
CA SER A 320 -5.92 -4.74 -5.34
C SER A 320 -4.76 -5.06 -4.38
N GLY A 321 -3.79 -4.15 -4.23
CA GLY A 321 -2.70 -4.25 -3.26
C GLY A 321 -3.18 -4.42 -1.83
N ILE A 322 -4.06 -3.53 -1.39
CA ILE A 322 -4.66 -3.57 -0.05
C ILE A 322 -5.44 -4.88 0.18
N MET A 323 -6.23 -5.31 -0.82
CA MET A 323 -6.98 -6.55 -0.72
C MET A 323 -6.05 -7.77 -0.63
N ALA A 324 -4.99 -7.83 -1.44
CA ALA A 324 -3.98 -8.88 -1.35
C ALA A 324 -3.33 -8.92 0.03
N THR A 325 -2.93 -7.77 0.58
CA THR A 325 -2.36 -7.65 1.93
C THR A 325 -3.34 -8.13 3.02
N HIS A 326 -4.62 -7.77 2.91
CA HIS A 326 -5.65 -8.20 3.86
C HIS A 326 -5.86 -9.72 3.85
N HIS A 327 -5.94 -10.32 2.66
CA HIS A 327 -6.10 -11.76 2.53
C HIS A 327 -4.86 -12.52 3.00
N GLN A 328 -3.66 -12.02 2.70
CA GLN A 328 -2.41 -12.57 3.23
C GLN A 328 -2.38 -12.54 4.77
N MET A 329 -2.67 -11.38 5.36
CA MET A 329 -2.72 -11.22 6.82
C MET A 329 -3.70 -12.21 7.44
N SER A 330 -4.88 -12.37 6.86
CA SER A 330 -5.92 -13.26 7.36
C SER A 330 -5.51 -14.74 7.27
N ALA A 331 -4.95 -15.17 6.13
CA ALA A 331 -4.43 -16.52 5.96
C ALA A 331 -3.37 -16.86 7.02
N VAL A 332 -2.41 -15.97 7.19
CA VAL A 332 -1.28 -16.22 8.09
C VAL A 332 -1.68 -16.15 9.56
N ILE A 333 -2.62 -15.30 9.96
CA ILE A 333 -3.14 -15.30 11.35
C ILE A 333 -3.78 -16.64 11.69
N ILE A 334 -4.54 -17.24 10.76
CA ILE A 334 -5.16 -18.54 10.96
C ILE A 334 -4.09 -19.63 11.08
N ASP A 335 -3.11 -19.65 10.18
CA ASP A 335 -1.98 -20.59 10.25
C ASP A 335 -1.18 -20.43 11.55
N MET A 336 -0.91 -19.18 11.96
CA MET A 336 -0.18 -18.87 13.18
C MET A 336 -0.87 -19.48 14.41
N GLU A 337 -2.19 -19.36 14.52
CA GLU A 337 -2.94 -19.95 15.62
C GLU A 337 -2.99 -21.47 15.56
N ASP A 338 -3.35 -22.02 14.40
CA ASP A 338 -3.54 -23.47 14.24
C ASP A 338 -2.23 -24.24 14.43
N ARG A 339 -1.12 -23.67 13.95
CA ARG A 339 0.21 -24.30 14.00
C ARG A 339 1.03 -23.96 15.23
N ARG A 340 0.56 -23.05 16.11
CA ARG A 340 1.32 -22.54 17.27
C ARG A 340 2.02 -23.65 18.05
N ARG A 341 1.27 -24.65 18.55
CA ARG A 341 1.81 -25.73 19.37
C ARG A 341 2.96 -26.47 18.67
N LYS A 342 2.79 -26.76 17.39
CA LYS A 342 3.77 -27.48 16.57
C LYS A 342 5.03 -26.63 16.33
N LEU A 343 4.86 -25.33 16.11
CA LEU A 343 5.97 -24.40 15.90
C LEU A 343 6.77 -24.18 17.20
N GLU A 344 6.10 -24.07 18.35
CA GLU A 344 6.75 -23.93 19.67
C GLU A 344 7.52 -25.19 20.09
N GLU A 345 6.99 -26.39 19.79
CA GLU A 345 7.70 -27.66 20.02
C GLU A 345 8.99 -27.76 19.17
N LYS A 346 8.98 -27.20 17.97
CA LYS A 346 10.09 -27.28 17.00
C LYS A 346 11.12 -26.16 17.18
N TYR A 347 10.70 -24.98 17.59
CA TYR A 347 11.54 -23.79 17.78
C TYR A 347 11.31 -23.20 19.19
N PRO A 348 11.77 -23.87 20.25
CA PRO A 348 11.38 -23.59 21.64
C PRO A 348 11.94 -22.29 22.23
N THR A 349 12.73 -21.50 21.51
CA THR A 349 13.37 -20.29 22.03
C THR A 349 12.85 -19.00 21.38
N PRO A 350 12.68 -17.91 22.15
CA PRO A 350 12.55 -16.55 21.65
C PRO A 350 13.78 -16.15 20.84
N GLU A 351 13.79 -16.41 19.54
CA GLU A 351 14.81 -15.83 18.70
C GLU A 351 14.34 -14.43 18.29
N TYR A 352 15.03 -13.41 18.82
CA TYR A 352 14.87 -11.99 18.50
C TYR A 352 15.26 -11.67 17.03
N TRP A 353 15.59 -12.71 16.24
CA TRP A 353 16.09 -12.63 14.88
C TRP A 353 15.18 -11.81 13.97
N SER A 354 13.87 -11.96 14.10
CA SER A 354 12.90 -11.25 13.25
C SER A 354 13.04 -9.74 13.37
N VAL A 355 13.21 -9.23 14.60
CA VAL A 355 13.40 -7.80 14.88
C VAL A 355 14.80 -7.35 14.46
N HIS A 356 15.84 -8.16 14.70
CA HIS A 356 17.22 -7.81 14.33
C HIS A 356 17.40 -7.74 12.80
N VAL A 357 16.94 -8.77 12.09
CA VAL A 357 17.01 -8.83 10.62
C VAL A 357 16.14 -7.72 10.02
N PHE A 358 14.94 -7.50 10.55
CA PHE A 358 14.11 -6.36 10.13
C PHE A 358 14.82 -5.01 10.33
N SER A 359 15.46 -4.80 11.48
CA SER A 359 16.17 -3.55 11.77
C SER A 359 17.33 -3.33 10.81
N LEU A 360 18.05 -4.40 10.45
CA LEU A 360 19.13 -4.36 9.45
C LEU A 360 18.60 -4.01 8.06
N VAL A 361 17.51 -4.64 7.63
CA VAL A 361 16.87 -4.35 6.34
C VAL A 361 16.34 -2.92 6.30
N LEU A 362 15.67 -2.48 7.37
CA LEU A 362 15.18 -1.11 7.52
C LEU A 362 16.31 -0.10 7.43
N PHE A 363 17.39 -0.30 8.19
CA PHE A 363 18.56 0.56 8.13
C PHE A 363 19.13 0.62 6.71
N THR A 364 19.28 -0.53 6.05
CA THR A 364 19.85 -0.61 4.70
C THR A 364 18.98 0.08 3.65
N ILE A 365 17.65 -0.08 3.72
CA ILE A 365 16.71 0.62 2.83
C ILE A 365 16.76 2.13 3.07
N VAL A 366 16.77 2.57 4.33
CA VAL A 366 16.88 4.01 4.66
C VAL A 366 18.20 4.58 4.17
N SER A 367 19.33 3.88 4.35
CA SER A 367 20.63 4.29 3.82
C SER A 367 20.62 4.36 2.28
N THR A 368 20.00 3.39 1.61
CA THR A 368 19.86 3.36 0.15
C THR A 368 19.06 4.56 -0.34
N ILE A 369 17.93 4.88 0.30
CA ILE A 369 17.12 6.05 -0.01
C ILE A 369 17.92 7.33 0.19
N ALA A 370 18.68 7.45 1.30
CA ALA A 370 19.51 8.62 1.54
C ALA A 370 20.54 8.84 0.42
N ILE A 371 21.19 7.77 -0.06
CA ILE A 371 22.11 7.82 -1.21
C ILE A 371 21.38 8.30 -2.47
N PHE A 372 20.22 7.75 -2.78
CA PHE A 372 19.42 8.17 -3.94
C PHE A 372 18.92 9.62 -3.85
N ILE A 373 18.64 10.12 -2.64
CA ILE A 373 18.30 11.55 -2.44
C ILE A 373 19.50 12.43 -2.77
N LEU A 374 20.70 12.07 -2.31
CA LEU A 374 21.92 12.81 -2.64
C LEU A 374 22.19 12.78 -4.14
N TRP A 375 22.01 11.62 -4.78
CA TRP A 375 22.14 11.48 -6.23
C TRP A 375 21.10 12.31 -6.97
N ALA A 376 19.82 12.27 -6.59
CA ALA A 376 18.76 13.06 -7.22
C ALA A 376 19.04 14.57 -7.13
N ARG A 377 19.58 15.06 -6.00
CA ARG A 377 19.98 16.47 -5.87
C ARG A 377 21.06 16.85 -6.88
N HIS A 378 22.07 16.00 -7.03
CA HIS A 378 23.13 16.22 -8.01
C HIS A 378 22.60 16.17 -9.45
N TYR A 379 21.74 15.18 -9.74
CA TYR A 379 21.11 15.00 -11.05
C TYR A 379 20.26 16.22 -11.46
N GLU A 380 19.37 16.68 -10.59
CA GLU A 380 18.52 17.84 -10.89
C GLU A 380 19.33 19.13 -11.05
N LYS A 381 20.40 19.31 -10.25
CA LYS A 381 21.30 20.47 -10.41
C LYS A 381 21.89 20.51 -11.82
N ASN A 382 22.49 19.40 -12.27
CA ASN A 382 23.09 19.32 -13.61
C ASN A 382 22.04 19.47 -14.73
N ARG A 383 20.82 18.98 -14.50
CA ARG A 383 19.71 19.10 -15.46
C ARG A 383 19.25 20.55 -15.64
N MET A 384 19.26 21.33 -14.56
CA MET A 384 18.92 22.75 -14.61
C MET A 384 20.00 23.58 -15.31
N GLU A 385 21.29 23.28 -15.08
CA GLU A 385 22.41 23.91 -15.77
C GLU A 385 22.31 23.70 -17.29
N LYS A 386 22.04 22.47 -17.74
CA LYS A 386 21.84 22.15 -19.17
C LYS A 386 20.60 22.78 -19.83
N ARG A 387 19.64 23.29 -19.06
CA ARG A 387 18.45 24.00 -19.59
C ARG A 387 18.70 25.51 -19.74
N GLN A 388 19.77 26.01 -19.12
CA GLN A 388 20.16 27.42 -19.15
C GLN A 388 21.22 27.70 -20.23
N GLU A 389 21.96 26.67 -20.64
CA GLU A 389 22.78 26.63 -21.86
C GLU A 389 21.90 26.41 -23.10
#